data_AF-K0UMT8-F1
#
_entry.id   AF-K0UMT8-F1
#
_cell.length_a   1.000
_cell.length_b   1.000
_cell.length_c   1.000
_cell.angle_alpha   90.00
_cell.angle_beta   90.00
_cell.angle_gamma   90.00
#
_symmetry.space_group_name_H-M   'P 1'
#
loop_
_entity.id
_entity.type
_entity.pdbx_description
1 polymer ?
#
loop_
_entity_poly.entity_id
_entity_poly.type
_entity_poly.pdbx_seq_one_letter_code
_entity_poly.pdbx_strand_id
1 'polypeptide(L)'
;GRVRVTSWSGRGQVAGDSVYTRDRLEIMRQLTTFFSGGTVFPLDLLARRYPSSDQGFSGDRDELRHLVVLSDDGLTSLFGAGQEEYAGVAAAVRGQLATATLLVQDRSRSVAAPAAEAGYRVDYLDNMSDAPAVCARLAAHIAGYRREALHG
;
A
#
# COMPACT_ATOMS: atom_id res chain seq x y z
N GLY A 1 5.68 -11.09 -11.02
CA GLY A 1 5.96 -9.65 -10.83
C GLY A 1 7.29 -9.47 -10.13
N ARG A 2 7.71 -8.23 -9.95
CA ARG A 2 8.78 -7.82 -9.04
C ARG A 2 8.12 -6.94 -7.97
N VAL A 3 8.64 -6.94 -6.75
CA VAL A 3 8.04 -6.18 -5.63
C VAL A 3 9.06 -5.24 -5.03
N ARG A 4 8.55 -4.17 -4.44
CA ARG A 4 9.32 -3.21 -3.65
C ARG A 4 8.65 -3.15 -2.28
N VAL A 5 9.43 -3.36 -1.23
CA VAL A 5 8.93 -3.41 0.15
C VAL A 5 9.48 -2.22 0.91
N THR A 6 8.59 -1.55 1.62
CA THR A 6 8.93 -0.50 2.56
C THR A 6 8.32 -0.89 3.89
N SER A 7 9.10 -0.77 4.96
CA SER A 7 8.64 -0.95 6.34
C SER A 7 8.75 0.40 7.03
N TRP A 8 7.77 0.74 7.86
CA TRP A 8 7.69 2.04 8.51
C TRP A 8 7.11 1.93 9.92
N SER A 9 7.28 2.97 10.72
CA SER A 9 6.56 3.17 11.98
C SER A 9 6.22 4.66 12.12
N GLY A 10 6.96 5.42 12.91
CA GLY A 10 6.76 6.85 13.09
C GLY A 10 7.34 7.72 11.97
N ARG A 11 7.13 9.04 12.07
CA ARG A 11 7.66 10.01 11.09
C ARG A 11 9.18 9.86 10.97
N GLY A 12 9.65 9.68 9.73
CA GLY A 12 11.08 9.48 9.42
C GLY A 12 11.63 8.09 9.74
N GLN A 13 10.85 7.19 10.38
CA GLN A 13 11.24 5.81 10.61
C GLN A 13 10.81 4.95 9.43
N VAL A 14 11.65 4.91 8.40
CA VAL A 14 11.39 4.15 7.18
C VAL A 14 12.61 3.30 6.82
N ALA A 15 12.37 2.03 6.51
CA ALA A 15 13.36 1.09 5.96
C ALA A 15 12.85 0.47 4.67
N GLY A 16 13.77 -0.10 3.91
CA GLY A 16 13.46 -0.70 2.61
C GLY A 16 13.54 0.33 1.51
N ASP A 17 14.76 0.81 1.23
CA ASP A 17 15.08 1.53 0.00
C ASP A 17 15.22 0.56 -1.19
N SER A 18 14.35 -0.46 -1.25
CA SER A 18 14.45 -1.47 -2.30
C SER A 18 14.14 -0.87 -3.66
N VAL A 19 15.00 -1.19 -4.63
CA VAL A 19 14.59 -1.32 -6.02
C VAL A 19 13.65 -2.52 -6.13
N TYR A 20 12.77 -2.50 -7.15
CA TYR A 20 11.92 -3.66 -7.42
C TYR A 20 12.76 -4.93 -7.59
N THR A 21 12.50 -5.95 -6.78
CA THR A 21 13.25 -7.20 -6.73
C THR A 21 12.34 -8.42 -6.85
N ARG A 22 12.94 -9.58 -7.16
CA ARG A 22 12.33 -10.91 -7.09
C ARG A 22 12.97 -11.79 -6.02
N ASP A 23 14.00 -11.30 -5.34
CA ASP A 23 14.72 -12.02 -4.30
C ASP A 23 13.85 -12.16 -3.06
N ARG A 24 13.42 -13.38 -2.78
CA ARG A 24 12.52 -13.69 -1.66
C ARG A 24 13.18 -13.45 -0.31
N LEU A 25 14.48 -13.67 -0.17
CA LEU A 25 15.18 -13.45 1.09
C LEU A 25 15.24 -11.96 1.41
N GLU A 26 15.56 -11.14 0.41
CA GLU A 26 15.57 -9.68 0.56
C GLU A 26 14.16 -9.14 0.88
N ILE A 27 13.14 -9.65 0.18
CA ILE A 27 11.73 -9.28 0.44
C ILE A 27 11.34 -9.61 1.89
N MET A 28 11.62 -10.83 2.35
CA MET A 28 11.27 -11.25 3.71
C MET A 28 12.05 -10.44 4.75
N ARG A 29 13.35 -10.21 4.55
CA ARG A 29 14.19 -9.39 5.44
C ARG A 29 13.61 -8.00 5.64
N GLN A 30 13.14 -7.37 4.56
CA GLN A 30 12.51 -6.05 4.62
C GLN A 30 11.17 -6.09 5.34
N LEU A 31 10.28 -7.05 4.99
CA LEU A 31 8.98 -7.22 5.65
C LEU A 31 9.10 -7.46 7.16
N THR A 32 10.14 -8.17 7.60
CA THR A 32 10.39 -8.44 9.02
C THR A 32 11.19 -7.35 9.75
N THR A 33 11.50 -6.23 9.07
CA THR A 33 12.18 -5.11 9.72
C THR A 33 11.22 -4.42 10.68
N PHE A 34 11.56 -4.47 11.97
CA PHE A 34 10.77 -3.88 13.04
C PHE A 34 11.33 -2.53 13.46
N PHE A 35 10.43 -1.60 13.74
CA PHE A 35 10.72 -0.34 14.39
C PHE A 35 9.86 -0.20 15.65
N SER A 36 10.44 0.30 16.74
CA SER A 36 9.68 0.70 17.93
C SER A 36 9.12 2.11 17.77
N GLY A 37 7.85 2.35 18.13
CA GLY A 37 7.24 3.68 18.10
C GLY A 37 5.75 3.65 17.78
N GLY A 38 5.18 4.81 17.44
CA GLY A 38 3.82 4.91 16.90
C GLY A 38 3.77 4.64 15.39
N THR A 39 2.57 4.66 14.82
CA THR A 39 2.34 4.34 13.39
C THR A 39 1.88 5.58 12.62
N VAL A 40 2.75 6.08 11.74
CA VAL A 40 2.48 7.19 10.81
C VAL A 40 2.90 6.77 9.41
N PHE A 41 1.95 6.63 8.50
CA PHE A 41 2.23 6.23 7.13
C PHE A 41 3.08 7.31 6.40
N PRO A 42 4.16 6.95 5.71
CA PRO A 42 5.08 7.92 5.08
C PRO A 42 4.51 8.45 3.75
N LEU A 43 3.60 9.42 3.83
CA LEU A 43 2.95 9.99 2.65
C LEU A 43 3.90 10.76 1.73
N ASP A 44 4.93 11.40 2.30
CA ASP A 44 6.00 12.05 1.55
C ASP A 44 6.76 11.05 0.66
N LEU A 45 7.06 9.86 1.19
CA LEU A 45 7.68 8.78 0.41
C LEU A 45 6.72 8.25 -0.65
N LEU A 46 5.44 8.06 -0.32
CA LEU A 46 4.45 7.60 -1.29
C LEU A 46 4.36 8.56 -2.48
N ALA A 47 4.30 9.87 -2.22
CA ALA A 47 4.28 10.91 -3.24
C ALA A 47 5.56 10.89 -4.11
N ARG A 48 6.74 10.77 -3.50
CA ARG A 48 8.02 10.69 -4.23
C ARG A 48 8.11 9.45 -5.13
N ARG A 49 7.46 8.35 -4.76
CA ARG A 49 7.50 7.09 -5.50
C ARG A 49 6.47 7.01 -6.63
N TYR A 50 5.46 7.86 -6.59
CA TYR A 50 4.41 8.00 -7.57
C TYR A 50 4.21 9.48 -7.90
N PRO A 51 5.25 10.16 -8.45
CA PRO A 51 5.13 11.56 -8.80
C PRO A 51 3.98 11.74 -9.78
N SER A 52 3.23 12.83 -9.67
CA SER A 52 2.18 13.16 -10.63
C SER A 52 2.75 13.20 -12.06
N SER A 53 1.90 12.98 -13.07
CA SER A 53 2.28 13.04 -14.48
C SER A 53 3.01 14.34 -14.85
N ASP A 54 2.60 15.46 -14.25
CA ASP A 54 3.19 16.78 -14.46
C ASP A 54 4.62 16.90 -13.88
N GLN A 55 4.99 16.01 -12.97
CA GLN A 55 6.31 15.95 -12.34
C GLN A 55 7.22 14.89 -12.97
N GLY A 56 6.89 14.40 -14.17
CA GLY A 56 7.77 13.54 -14.95
C GLY A 56 7.67 12.05 -14.64
N PHE A 57 6.45 11.54 -14.36
CA PHE A 57 6.23 10.10 -14.29
C PHE A 57 6.55 9.43 -15.65
N SER A 58 7.78 8.90 -15.76
CA SER A 58 8.30 8.14 -16.91
C SER A 58 8.11 6.64 -16.74
N GLY A 59 7.27 6.22 -15.80
CA GLY A 59 6.89 4.82 -15.67
C GLY A 59 6.26 4.35 -16.98
N ASP A 60 6.74 3.20 -17.47
CA ASP A 60 6.12 2.54 -18.62
C ASP A 60 4.63 2.39 -18.33
N ARG A 61 3.77 3.07 -19.10
CA ARG A 61 2.32 3.11 -18.85
C ARG A 61 1.69 1.72 -18.94
N ASP A 62 2.42 0.77 -19.51
CA ASP A 62 2.02 -0.63 -19.68
C ASP A 62 2.37 -1.52 -18.46
N GLU A 63 3.18 -1.06 -17.49
CA GLU A 63 3.44 -1.86 -16.27
C GLU A 63 2.28 -1.72 -15.27
N LEU A 64 1.48 -2.78 -15.12
CA LEU A 64 0.47 -2.88 -14.06
C LEU A 64 1.12 -2.83 -12.67
N ARG A 65 0.82 -1.78 -11.90
CA ARG A 65 1.31 -1.58 -10.54
C ARG A 65 0.22 -1.82 -9.51
N HIS A 66 0.54 -2.63 -8.51
CA HIS A 66 -0.36 -2.96 -7.41
C HIS A 66 0.26 -2.46 -6.10
N LEU A 67 -0.51 -1.73 -5.30
CA LEU A 67 -0.11 -1.31 -3.96
C LEU A 67 -0.82 -2.18 -2.92
N VAL A 68 -0.05 -2.71 -1.98
CA VAL A 68 -0.57 -3.43 -0.81
C VAL A 68 0.02 -2.79 0.42
N VAL A 69 -0.82 -2.41 1.37
CA VAL A 69 -0.39 -1.87 2.66
C VAL A 69 -0.84 -2.81 3.76
N LEU A 70 0.09 -3.24 4.60
CA LEU A 70 -0.17 -4.09 5.76
C LEU A 70 -0.03 -3.23 7.01
N SER A 71 -1.03 -3.25 7.89
CA SER A 71 -1.00 -2.49 9.14
C SER A 71 -1.72 -3.26 10.24
N ASP A 72 -1.17 -3.27 11.45
CA ASP A 72 -1.85 -3.78 12.65
C ASP A 72 -2.73 -2.72 13.34
N ASP A 73 -2.74 -1.49 12.82
CA ASP A 73 -3.51 -0.35 13.30
C ASP A 73 -4.37 0.28 12.19
N GLY A 74 -5.29 1.17 12.60
CA GLY A 74 -6.27 1.87 11.79
C GLY A 74 -5.72 2.60 10.58
N LEU A 75 -4.46 3.02 10.53
CA LEU A 75 -3.83 3.64 9.34
C LEU A 75 -4.55 4.89 8.80
N THR A 76 -5.26 5.65 9.64
CA THR A 76 -5.89 6.93 9.25
C THR A 76 -4.87 7.95 8.74
N SER A 77 -3.60 7.83 9.14
CA SER A 77 -2.49 8.65 8.65
C SER A 77 -2.18 8.47 7.16
N LEU A 78 -2.60 7.36 6.53
CA LEU A 78 -2.55 7.20 5.06
C LEU A 78 -3.48 8.20 4.36
N PHE A 79 -4.52 8.68 5.04
CA PHE A 79 -5.48 9.64 4.50
C PHE A 79 -5.29 11.05 5.06
N GLY A 80 -4.08 11.34 5.58
CA GLY A 80 -3.67 12.67 5.99
C GLY A 80 -3.90 13.01 7.46
N ALA A 81 -4.46 12.10 8.28
CA ALA A 81 -4.60 12.37 9.72
C ALA A 81 -3.22 12.61 10.37
N GLY A 82 -2.99 13.80 10.93
CA GLY A 82 -1.71 14.22 11.51
C GLY A 82 -0.62 14.56 10.48
N GLN A 83 -1.00 14.64 9.20
CA GLN A 83 -0.18 14.97 8.03
C GLN A 83 -1.05 15.65 6.97
N GLU A 84 -1.82 16.66 7.38
CA GLU A 84 -2.87 17.28 6.57
C GLU A 84 -2.32 17.89 5.28
N GLU A 85 -1.05 18.32 5.29
CA GLU A 85 -0.34 18.81 4.11
C GLU A 85 -0.20 17.76 2.98
N TYR A 86 -0.38 16.47 3.31
CA TYR A 86 -0.30 15.35 2.37
C TYR A 86 -1.64 14.63 2.14
N ALA A 87 -2.77 15.14 2.63
CA ALA A 87 -4.06 14.43 2.60
C ALA A 87 -4.52 13.96 1.20
N GLY A 88 -4.15 14.68 0.13
CA GLY A 88 -4.49 14.32 -1.25
C GLY A 88 -3.62 13.22 -1.88
N VAL A 89 -2.50 12.84 -1.24
CA VAL A 89 -1.51 11.93 -1.85
C VAL A 89 -2.09 10.54 -2.12
N ALA A 90 -2.83 9.96 -1.18
CA ALA A 90 -3.38 8.61 -1.35
C ALA A 90 -4.32 8.53 -2.57
N ALA A 91 -5.24 9.48 -2.71
CA ALA A 91 -6.16 9.53 -3.85
C ALA A 91 -5.42 9.76 -5.18
N ALA A 92 -4.43 10.66 -5.20
CA ALA A 92 -3.62 10.92 -6.39
C ALA A 92 -2.83 9.68 -6.83
N VAL A 93 -2.23 8.95 -5.88
CA VAL A 93 -1.49 7.72 -6.17
C VAL A 93 -2.42 6.59 -6.58
N ARG A 94 -3.62 6.50 -6.02
CA ARG A 94 -4.61 5.50 -6.45
C ARG A 94 -4.87 5.57 -7.95
N GLY A 95 -4.95 6.77 -8.53
CA GLY A 95 -5.17 6.97 -9.97
C GLY A 95 -4.06 6.42 -10.87
N GLN A 96 -2.88 6.16 -10.33
CA GLN A 96 -1.72 5.61 -11.04
C GLN A 96 -1.57 4.08 -10.89
N LEU A 97 -2.44 3.45 -10.10
CA LEU A 97 -2.34 2.04 -9.73
C LEU A 97 -3.42 1.20 -10.40
N ALA A 98 -3.07 -0.03 -10.78
CA ALA A 98 -4.01 -1.04 -11.21
C ALA A 98 -4.93 -1.46 -10.04
N THR A 99 -4.33 -1.81 -8.90
CA THR A 99 -5.06 -2.08 -7.66
C THR A 99 -4.37 -1.44 -6.47
N ALA A 100 -5.16 -1.10 -5.46
CA ALA A 100 -4.67 -0.66 -4.16
C ALA A 100 -5.48 -1.35 -3.06
N THR A 101 -4.81 -2.08 -2.18
CA THR A 101 -5.47 -2.86 -1.12
C THR A 101 -4.81 -2.61 0.23
N LEU A 102 -5.65 -2.31 1.23
CA LEU A 102 -5.26 -2.18 2.63
C LEU A 102 -5.64 -3.46 3.36
N LEU A 103 -4.67 -4.15 3.95
CA LEU A 103 -4.89 -5.27 4.84
C LEU A 103 -4.61 -4.78 6.25
N VAL A 104 -5.67 -4.55 7.02
CA VAL A 104 -5.56 -3.85 8.30
C VAL A 104 -6.24 -4.58 9.44
N GLN A 105 -5.61 -4.59 10.61
CA GLN A 105 -6.20 -5.06 11.87
C GLN A 105 -6.84 -3.88 12.62
N ASP A 106 -7.92 -3.34 12.08
CA ASP A 106 -8.61 -2.19 12.66
C ASP A 106 -10.04 -2.57 13.10
N ARG A 107 -10.24 -2.74 14.41
CA ARG A 107 -11.55 -3.07 14.98
C ARG A 107 -12.56 -1.93 14.86
N SER A 108 -12.07 -0.69 14.88
CA SER A 108 -12.92 0.50 14.78
C SER A 108 -13.35 0.78 13.34
N ARG A 109 -12.72 0.12 12.36
CA ARG A 109 -12.95 0.31 10.92
C ARG A 109 -12.79 1.78 10.52
N SER A 110 -11.91 2.51 11.20
CA SER A 110 -11.63 3.94 11.05
C SER A 110 -11.27 4.36 9.63
N VAL A 111 -10.68 3.45 8.84
CA VAL A 111 -10.32 3.71 7.43
C VAL A 111 -11.36 3.33 6.41
N ALA A 112 -12.50 2.74 6.78
CA ALA A 112 -13.49 2.24 5.81
C ALA A 112 -13.97 3.36 4.86
N ALA A 113 -14.44 4.47 5.43
CA ALA A 113 -14.93 5.62 4.67
C ALA A 113 -13.83 6.29 3.84
N PRO A 114 -12.69 6.75 4.41
CA PRO A 114 -11.68 7.42 3.62
C PRO A 114 -11.03 6.51 2.55
N ALA A 115 -10.92 5.20 2.81
CA ALA A 115 -10.44 4.27 1.80
C ALA A 115 -11.41 4.12 0.63
N ALA A 116 -12.71 4.03 0.89
CA ALA A 116 -13.73 3.96 -0.17
C ALA A 116 -13.70 5.22 -1.04
N GLU A 117 -13.67 6.41 -0.42
CA GLU A 117 -13.59 7.69 -1.14
C GLU A 117 -12.32 7.81 -1.98
N ALA A 118 -11.19 7.34 -1.47
CA ALA A 118 -9.92 7.33 -2.19
C ALA A 118 -9.78 6.17 -3.19
N GLY A 119 -10.78 5.27 -3.32
CA GLY A 119 -10.78 4.15 -4.25
C GLY A 119 -9.95 2.93 -3.83
N TYR A 120 -9.59 2.83 -2.55
CA TYR A 120 -8.86 1.69 -1.98
C TYR A 120 -9.81 0.57 -1.58
N ARG A 121 -9.42 -0.66 -1.87
CA ARG A 121 -10.05 -1.85 -1.28
C ARG A 121 -9.50 -2.04 0.13
N VAL A 122 -10.37 -2.39 1.08
CA VAL A 122 -9.95 -2.77 2.43
C VAL A 122 -10.36 -4.21 2.71
N ASP A 123 -9.40 -5.01 3.14
CA ASP A 123 -9.63 -6.34 3.70
C ASP A 123 -9.20 -6.31 5.16
N TYR A 124 -10.15 -6.47 6.07
CA TYR A 124 -9.87 -6.45 7.50
C TYR A 124 -9.42 -7.82 8.01
N LEU A 125 -8.44 -7.83 8.91
CA LEU A 125 -8.06 -8.99 9.69
C LEU A 125 -8.56 -8.78 11.11
N ASP A 126 -9.54 -9.57 11.55
CA ASP A 126 -9.98 -9.52 12.95
C ASP A 126 -9.12 -10.41 13.83
N ASN A 127 -8.63 -11.53 13.26
CA ASN A 127 -7.67 -12.43 13.89
C ASN A 127 -6.57 -12.86 12.90
N MET A 128 -5.38 -13.19 13.42
CA MET A 128 -4.27 -13.70 12.59
C MET A 128 -4.58 -15.03 11.90
N SER A 129 -5.54 -15.81 12.41
CA SER A 129 -6.04 -17.02 11.75
C SER A 129 -6.69 -16.74 10.39
N ASP A 130 -7.14 -15.49 10.17
CA ASP A 130 -7.83 -15.10 8.95
C ASP A 130 -6.85 -14.73 7.83
N ALA A 131 -5.58 -14.52 8.17
CA ALA A 131 -4.54 -14.07 7.24
C ALA A 131 -4.43 -14.93 5.97
N PRO A 132 -4.45 -16.29 6.02
CA PRO A 132 -4.40 -17.10 4.81
C PRO A 132 -5.57 -16.83 3.86
N ALA A 133 -6.79 -16.69 4.39
CA ALA A 133 -7.98 -16.42 3.61
C ALA A 133 -7.95 -15.01 3.00
N VAL A 134 -7.50 -14.00 3.77
CA VAL A 134 -7.33 -12.64 3.26
C VAL A 134 -6.28 -12.57 2.16
N CYS A 135 -5.12 -13.21 2.35
CA CYS A 135 -4.08 -13.30 1.34
C CYS A 135 -4.57 -13.99 0.05
N ALA A 136 -5.40 -15.04 0.16
CA ALA A 136 -5.99 -15.69 -1.00
C ALA A 136 -6.92 -14.75 -1.78
N ARG A 137 -7.76 -13.96 -1.09
CA ARG A 137 -8.62 -12.95 -1.74
C ARG A 137 -7.80 -11.85 -2.43
N LEU A 138 -6.75 -11.36 -1.78
CA LEU A 138 -5.82 -10.39 -2.37
C LEU A 138 -5.18 -10.95 -3.65
N ALA A 139 -4.67 -12.17 -3.61
CA ALA A 139 -4.06 -12.82 -4.76
C ALA A 139 -5.06 -12.99 -5.92
N ALA A 140 -6.29 -13.43 -5.62
CA ALA A 140 -7.36 -13.57 -6.60
C ALA A 140 -7.74 -12.22 -7.23
N HIS A 141 -7.79 -11.14 -6.44
CA HIS A 141 -8.09 -9.79 -6.92
C HIS A 141 -7.03 -9.27 -7.89
N ILE A 142 -5.74 -9.38 -7.53
CA ILE A 142 -4.62 -8.98 -8.39
C ILE A 142 -4.62 -9.80 -9.70
N ALA A 143 -4.83 -11.12 -9.60
CA ALA A 143 -4.89 -11.99 -10.76
C ALA A 143 -6.11 -11.72 -11.66
N GLY A 144 -7.26 -11.38 -11.06
CA GLY A 144 -8.49 -10.99 -11.76
C GLY A 144 -8.29 -9.74 -12.61
N TYR A 145 -7.77 -8.66 -11.99
CA TYR A 145 -7.50 -7.41 -12.71
C TYR A 145 -6.58 -7.63 -13.91
N ARG A 146 -5.52 -8.43 -13.75
CA ARG A 146 -4.59 -8.72 -14.84
C ARG A 146 -5.28 -9.42 -16.01
N ARG A 147 -6.27 -10.28 -15.77
CA ARG A 147 -7.01 -10.94 -16.85
C ARG A 147 -7.92 -9.94 -17.57
N GLU A 148 -8.60 -9.07 -16.85
CA GLU A 148 -9.47 -8.04 -17.44
C GLU A 148 -8.66 -7.05 -18.28
N ALA A 149 -7.55 -6.53 -17.75
CA ALA A 149 -6.69 -5.56 -18.44
C ALA A 149 -5.96 -6.12 -19.66
N LEU A 150 -5.82 -7.45 -19.79
CA LEU A 150 -5.17 -8.10 -20.94
C LEU A 150 -6.16 -8.59 -22.01
N HIS A 151 -7.46 -8.66 -21.71
CA HIS A 151 -8.48 -9.19 -22.62
C HIS A 151 -9.62 -8.20 -22.94
N GLY A 152 -9.63 -7.02 -22.31
CA GLY A 152 -10.51 -5.89 -22.65
C GLY A 152 -9.81 -4.89 -23.54
#